data_AF-A0AAP5H6G1-F1
#
_entry.id   AF-A0AAP5H6G1-F1
#
_cell.length_a   1.000
_cell.length_b   1.000
_cell.length_c   1.000
_cell.angle_alpha   90.00
_cell.angle_beta   90.00
_cell.angle_gamma   90.00
#
_symmetry.space_group_name_H-M   'P 1'
#
loop_
_entity.id
_entity.type
_entity.pdbx_description
1 polymer ?
#
loop_
_entity_poly.entity_id
_entity_poly.type
_entity_poly.pdbx_seq_one_letter_code
_entity_poly.pdbx_strand_id
1 'polypeptide(L)'
;MSWNRSIKMFVALFSLAAVLTACGGGAKEAKTAEPTQDSTQVTAATEKPADQTAASSDAGTSSDSNTSEPDSSVKEGQLGLDSTMDELVEKYADNVGYIRIPLDDHPVRRVSEKDSKNVNIANYSDAVVDVNTGRPIHTDSQPLVDDAFPFFTTVQAPNESYITWEEATNLERAMVKTLFIAREGLLITEEAMNNKDYSNASFVNTLRFFQQSSEFESMAPVAQTTDDITLTTLYDKARTSWGKLTEIDPAQDETAFAEAYKAARTDANNVMGFLNVLLSTNKEERIKEIYGE
;
A
#
# COMPACT_ATOMS: atom_id res chain seq x y z
N MET A 1 21.14 -14.58 27.03
CA MET A 1 22.21 -13.65 27.47
C MET A 1 21.92 -12.28 26.90
N SER A 2 22.18 -11.24 27.67
CA SER A 2 21.64 -9.88 27.58
C SER A 2 21.70 -9.20 26.21
N TRP A 3 20.53 -8.78 25.70
CA TRP A 3 20.42 -7.70 24.72
C TRP A 3 20.00 -6.43 25.45
N ASN A 4 20.98 -5.57 25.70
CA ASN A 4 20.73 -4.18 26.05
C ASN A 4 21.92 -3.37 25.53
N ARG A 5 21.76 -2.73 24.36
CA ARG A 5 22.59 -1.60 23.96
C ARG A 5 21.69 -0.52 23.39
N SER A 6 21.65 0.59 24.11
CA SER A 6 21.01 1.83 23.73
C SER A 6 21.65 2.35 22.43
N ILE A 7 20.85 2.52 21.39
CA ILE A 7 21.28 3.13 20.12
C ILE A 7 20.78 4.59 20.12
N LYS A 8 21.71 5.54 20.10
CA LYS A 8 21.43 6.94 19.75
C LYS A 8 21.62 7.05 18.24
N MET A 9 20.55 7.11 17.47
CA MET A 9 20.63 7.47 16.04
C MET A 9 20.46 8.98 15.88
N PHE A 10 21.46 9.62 15.26
CA PHE A 10 21.33 10.93 14.64
C PHE A 10 20.85 10.71 13.21
N VAL A 11 19.63 11.13 12.89
CA VAL A 11 19.12 11.10 11.52
C VAL A 11 19.53 12.40 10.83
N ALA A 12 20.50 12.33 9.92
CA ALA A 12 20.78 13.42 8.98
C ALA A 12 19.94 13.18 7.72
N LEU A 13 18.86 13.95 7.56
CA LEU A 13 18.03 13.96 6.35
C LEU A 13 18.77 14.72 5.24
N PHE A 14 19.44 14.01 4.34
CA PHE A 14 19.87 14.56 3.06
C PHE A 14 18.79 14.30 2.00
N SER A 15 18.15 15.36 1.49
CA SER A 15 17.13 15.25 0.44
C SER A 15 17.77 14.81 -0.88
N LEU A 16 17.32 13.69 -1.45
CA LEU A 16 17.79 13.22 -2.75
C LEU A 16 16.90 13.81 -3.86
N ALA A 17 17.25 15.02 -4.33
CA ALA A 17 16.53 15.69 -5.42
C ALA A 17 17.17 15.48 -6.81
N ALA A 18 18.05 14.49 -7.01
CA ALA A 18 18.98 14.50 -8.15
C ALA A 18 18.95 13.27 -9.10
N VAL A 19 17.91 12.43 -9.14
CA VAL A 19 17.90 11.27 -10.09
C VAL A 19 16.66 11.15 -11.00
N LEU A 20 15.62 12.00 -10.89
CA LEU A 20 14.41 11.87 -11.74
C LEU A 20 14.16 13.04 -12.71
N THR A 21 15.19 13.50 -13.41
CA THR A 21 15.06 14.45 -14.54
C THR A 21 15.60 13.87 -15.84
N ALA A 22 14.82 13.00 -16.49
CA ALA A 22 14.89 12.64 -17.91
C ALA A 22 13.65 11.75 -18.23
N CYS A 23 12.75 11.97 -19.19
CA CYS A 23 12.64 12.90 -20.29
C CYS A 23 11.15 13.21 -20.54
N GLY A 24 10.78 14.48 -20.47
CA GLY A 24 9.72 15.05 -21.31
C GLY A 24 10.38 15.53 -22.60
N GLY A 25 9.90 15.05 -23.75
CA GLY A 25 10.43 15.42 -25.06
C GLY A 25 9.52 14.92 -26.17
N GLY A 26 8.60 15.78 -26.60
CA GLY A 26 7.63 15.48 -27.64
C GLY A 26 8.26 15.27 -29.02
N ALA A 27 7.60 14.44 -29.84
CA ALA A 27 7.73 14.43 -31.28
C ALA A 27 6.35 14.59 -31.91
N LYS A 28 6.24 15.58 -32.81
CA LYS A 28 5.06 15.92 -33.60
C LYS A 28 4.78 14.92 -34.73
N GLU A 29 3.48 14.71 -34.93
CA GLU A 29 2.75 14.51 -36.20
C GLU A 29 3.14 13.40 -37.18
N ALA A 30 2.20 12.48 -37.39
CA ALA A 30 1.72 12.12 -38.73
C ALA A 30 0.21 11.79 -38.68
N LYS A 31 -0.62 12.65 -39.28
CA LYS A 31 -2.03 12.39 -39.62
C LYS A 31 -2.10 11.47 -40.85
N THR A 32 -3.09 10.57 -40.89
CA THR A 32 -3.95 10.19 -42.04
C THR A 32 -4.99 9.17 -41.51
N ALA A 33 -6.18 9.62 -41.10
CA ALA A 33 -7.46 9.61 -41.84
C ALA A 33 -8.18 8.24 -41.90
N GLU A 34 -9.35 8.18 -41.25
CA GLU A 34 -10.40 7.15 -41.37
C GLU A 34 -10.96 7.06 -42.81
N PRO A 35 -11.80 6.04 -43.08
CA PRO A 35 -13.23 6.39 -43.17
C PRO A 35 -14.18 5.44 -42.40
N THR A 36 -15.28 6.05 -42.01
CA THR A 36 -16.46 5.63 -41.23
C THR A 36 -17.46 4.74 -41.98
N GLN A 37 -18.46 4.25 -41.22
CA GLN A 37 -19.86 3.82 -41.53
C GLN A 37 -20.14 2.30 -41.52
N ASP A 38 -21.23 1.77 -40.94
CA ASP A 38 -22.38 2.32 -40.18
C ASP A 38 -23.20 1.14 -39.56
N SER A 39 -24.03 1.49 -38.57
CA SER A 39 -25.39 0.96 -38.32
C SER A 39 -25.67 -0.31 -37.45
N THR A 40 -26.16 -0.05 -36.22
CA THR A 40 -27.59 -0.19 -35.80
C THR A 40 -28.11 -1.42 -35.00
N GLN A 41 -28.80 -1.05 -33.89
CA GLN A 41 -29.90 -1.66 -33.09
C GLN A 41 -29.64 -2.88 -32.16
N VAL A 42 -29.75 -2.73 -30.82
CA VAL A 42 -30.97 -2.66 -29.95
C VAL A 42 -31.76 -3.97 -29.90
N THR A 43 -31.85 -4.62 -28.73
CA THR A 43 -33.12 -4.81 -27.99
C THR A 43 -32.84 -5.26 -26.53
N ALA A 44 -33.55 -4.64 -25.59
CA ALA A 44 -33.72 -5.07 -24.21
C ALA A 44 -34.97 -5.96 -24.09
N ALA A 45 -35.01 -6.89 -23.12
CA ALA A 45 -36.24 -7.26 -22.43
C ALA A 45 -35.97 -8.05 -21.14
N THR A 46 -36.47 -7.46 -20.06
CA THR A 46 -36.75 -7.94 -18.70
C THR A 46 -37.79 -9.06 -18.69
N GLU A 47 -37.70 -10.04 -17.78
CA GLU A 47 -38.69 -10.28 -16.69
C GLU A 47 -38.46 -11.57 -15.89
N LYS A 48 -38.95 -11.50 -14.65
CA LYS A 48 -38.73 -12.28 -13.44
C LYS A 48 -39.95 -13.24 -13.23
N PRO A 49 -40.28 -13.66 -11.99
CA PRO A 49 -40.00 -14.92 -11.28
C PRO A 49 -41.17 -15.93 -11.27
N ALA A 50 -40.95 -17.10 -10.67
CA ALA A 50 -41.98 -17.83 -9.93
C ALA A 50 -41.40 -18.53 -8.69
N ASP A 51 -42.27 -18.76 -7.72
CA ASP A 51 -42.06 -18.69 -6.28
C ASP A 51 -42.45 -20.03 -5.59
N GLN A 52 -41.96 -20.23 -4.36
CA GLN A 52 -42.50 -21.05 -3.25
C GLN A 52 -42.67 -22.59 -3.38
N THR A 53 -42.24 -23.35 -2.36
CA THR A 53 -43.09 -23.69 -1.16
C THR A 53 -42.44 -24.78 -0.26
N ALA A 54 -42.27 -24.45 1.04
CA ALA A 54 -42.43 -25.20 2.32
C ALA A 54 -41.89 -26.65 2.53
N ALA A 55 -41.69 -27.19 3.74
CA ALA A 55 -41.40 -26.77 5.12
C ALA A 55 -41.30 -28.06 5.99
N SER A 56 -40.48 -28.04 7.05
CA SER A 56 -40.57 -28.82 8.32
C SER A 56 -40.41 -30.37 8.28
N SER A 57 -39.87 -31.10 9.25
CA SER A 57 -39.33 -30.86 10.61
C SER A 57 -38.74 -32.17 11.19
N ASP A 58 -37.77 -32.05 12.10
CA ASP A 58 -37.37 -32.90 13.25
C ASP A 58 -36.98 -34.39 13.11
N ALA A 59 -35.75 -34.71 13.59
CA ALA A 59 -35.53 -35.34 14.91
C ALA A 59 -34.02 -35.53 15.18
N GLY A 60 -33.57 -35.17 16.39
CA GLY A 60 -32.16 -35.02 16.74
C GLY A 60 -31.42 -36.28 17.20
N THR A 61 -30.14 -36.10 17.53
CA THR A 61 -29.40 -36.88 18.54
C THR A 61 -28.20 -36.06 19.02
N SER A 62 -28.08 -35.95 20.33
CA SER A 62 -27.01 -35.28 21.07
C SER A 62 -25.65 -35.90 20.82
N SER A 63 -24.61 -35.06 20.72
CA SER A 63 -23.26 -35.46 21.11
C SER A 63 -22.48 -34.24 21.59
N ASP A 64 -22.23 -34.22 22.89
CA ASP A 64 -21.27 -33.33 23.54
C ASP A 64 -19.89 -33.51 22.86
N SER A 65 -19.43 -32.44 22.22
CA SER A 65 -18.00 -32.24 22.00
C SER A 65 -17.70 -30.78 22.31
N ASN A 66 -17.21 -30.54 23.53
CA ASN A 66 -16.48 -29.33 23.87
C ASN A 66 -15.18 -29.33 23.05
N THR A 67 -15.29 -28.87 21.81
CA THR A 67 -14.16 -28.29 21.08
C THR A 67 -14.49 -26.82 21.04
N SER A 68 -13.86 -26.02 21.89
CA SER A 68 -13.90 -24.57 21.77
C SER A 68 -13.24 -24.26 20.43
N GLU A 69 -14.04 -24.10 19.38
CA GLU A 69 -13.57 -23.45 18.17
C GLU A 69 -13.03 -22.07 18.59
N PRO A 70 -11.82 -21.67 18.17
CA PRO A 70 -11.40 -20.30 18.38
C PRO A 70 -12.46 -19.43 17.69
N ASP A 71 -13.06 -18.52 18.45
CA ASP A 71 -14.04 -17.55 17.96
C ASP A 71 -13.38 -16.75 16.85
N SER A 72 -13.52 -17.23 15.61
CA SER A 72 -12.85 -16.73 14.41
C SER A 72 -13.56 -15.48 13.88
N SER A 73 -14.50 -14.93 14.65
CA SER A 73 -15.26 -13.75 14.31
C SER A 73 -14.67 -12.54 15.02
N VAL A 74 -14.42 -11.48 14.26
CA VAL A 74 -14.06 -10.17 14.84
C VAL A 74 -15.28 -9.66 15.60
N LYS A 75 -15.13 -9.42 16.91
CA LYS A 75 -16.22 -8.92 17.75
C LYS A 75 -16.65 -7.52 17.29
N GLU A 76 -17.93 -7.19 17.45
CA GLU A 76 -18.44 -5.86 17.10
C GLU A 76 -17.66 -4.75 17.84
N GLY A 77 -17.15 -3.78 17.08
CA GLY A 77 -16.31 -2.68 17.60
C GLY A 77 -14.85 -3.05 17.90
N GLN A 78 -14.43 -4.28 17.61
CA GLN A 78 -13.05 -4.73 17.78
C GLN A 78 -12.22 -4.51 16.51
N LEU A 79 -11.03 -3.94 16.66
CA LEU A 79 -10.04 -3.87 15.58
C LEU A 79 -9.18 -5.14 15.56
N GLY A 80 -9.24 -5.85 14.44
CA GLY A 80 -8.46 -7.05 14.16
C GLY A 80 -8.86 -8.29 14.96
N LEU A 81 -8.34 -9.45 14.53
CA LEU A 81 -8.57 -10.75 15.19
C LEU A 81 -7.56 -11.00 16.31
N ASP A 82 -8.00 -11.59 17.42
CA ASP A 82 -7.14 -11.98 18.54
C ASP A 82 -6.08 -12.98 18.06
N SER A 83 -4.82 -12.74 18.39
CA SER A 83 -3.75 -13.69 18.12
C SER A 83 -2.63 -13.57 19.15
N THR A 84 -1.95 -14.68 19.41
CA THR A 84 -0.65 -14.68 20.09
C THR A 84 0.47 -14.69 19.06
N MET A 85 1.65 -14.20 19.44
CA MET A 85 2.81 -14.25 18.54
C MET A 85 3.17 -15.70 18.14
N ASP A 86 3.09 -16.65 19.09
CA ASP A 86 3.39 -18.07 18.84
C ASP A 86 2.45 -18.66 17.77
N GLU A 87 1.14 -18.36 17.83
CA GLU A 87 0.17 -18.80 16.83
C GLU A 87 0.44 -18.19 15.45
N LEU A 88 0.83 -16.92 15.39
CA LEU A 88 1.14 -16.26 14.14
C LEU A 88 2.37 -16.87 13.46
N VAL A 89 3.41 -17.17 14.25
CA VAL A 89 4.61 -17.83 13.74
C VAL A 89 4.31 -19.25 13.28
N GLU A 90 3.57 -20.04 14.05
CA GLU A 90 3.24 -21.42 13.70
C GLU A 90 2.44 -21.53 12.40
N LYS A 91 1.49 -20.61 12.17
CA LYS A 91 0.54 -20.69 11.05
C LYS A 91 0.97 -19.93 9.81
N TYR A 92 1.66 -18.80 9.96
CA TYR A 92 1.86 -17.84 8.87
C TYR A 92 3.31 -17.45 8.62
N ALA A 93 4.27 -17.91 9.42
CA ALA A 93 5.68 -17.67 9.11
C ALA A 93 6.08 -18.43 7.84
N ASP A 94 6.66 -17.71 6.88
CA ASP A 94 7.27 -18.33 5.70
C ASP A 94 8.62 -18.98 6.03
N ASN A 95 9.28 -19.53 5.01
CA ASN A 95 10.57 -20.21 5.15
C ASN A 95 11.73 -19.29 5.59
N VAL A 96 11.57 -17.97 5.49
CA VAL A 96 12.54 -16.97 5.95
C VAL A 96 12.13 -16.29 7.26
N GLY A 97 10.96 -16.68 7.81
CA GLY A 97 10.48 -16.27 9.12
C GLY A 97 9.55 -15.05 9.13
N TYR A 98 9.11 -14.56 7.96
CA TYR A 98 8.12 -13.48 7.89
C TYR A 98 6.72 -14.02 8.08
N ILE A 99 5.97 -13.40 8.98
CA ILE A 99 4.54 -13.66 9.19
C ILE A 99 3.77 -13.02 8.03
N ARG A 100 3.12 -13.83 7.19
CA ARG A 100 2.34 -13.38 6.03
C ARG A 100 0.91 -13.88 6.11
N ILE A 101 -0.02 -12.96 6.36
CA ILE A 101 -1.44 -13.29 6.48
C ILE A 101 -2.15 -12.86 5.19
N PRO A 102 -2.81 -13.79 4.47
CA PRO A 102 -3.61 -13.46 3.30
C PRO A 102 -4.69 -12.41 3.60
N LEU A 103 -5.04 -11.59 2.60
CA LEU A 103 -6.05 -10.54 2.76
C LEU A 103 -7.45 -11.09 3.09
N ASP A 104 -7.76 -12.32 2.67
CA ASP A 104 -9.00 -13.02 2.96
C ASP A 104 -9.03 -13.71 4.34
N ASP A 105 -7.94 -13.64 5.10
CA ASP A 105 -7.78 -14.25 6.43
C ASP A 105 -7.54 -13.19 7.53
N HIS A 106 -8.27 -12.07 7.46
CA HIS A 106 -8.27 -11.02 8.49
C HIS A 106 -6.85 -10.56 8.90
N PRO A 107 -6.10 -9.89 8.00
CA PRO A 107 -4.68 -9.62 8.19
C PRO A 107 -4.36 -8.62 9.32
N VAL A 108 -5.35 -7.83 9.76
CA VAL A 108 -5.23 -6.99 10.95
C VAL A 108 -5.43 -7.87 12.18
N ARG A 109 -4.38 -7.98 12.99
CA ARG A 109 -4.35 -8.80 14.20
C ARG A 109 -4.18 -7.95 15.44
N ARG A 110 -4.80 -8.40 16.51
CA ARG A 110 -4.61 -7.90 17.87
C ARG A 110 -3.69 -8.85 18.61
N VAL A 111 -2.39 -8.55 18.58
CA VAL A 111 -1.33 -9.45 19.03
C VAL A 111 -1.00 -9.23 20.49
N SER A 112 -1.13 -10.30 21.27
CA SER A 112 -0.68 -10.33 22.67
C SER A 112 0.69 -11.01 22.75
N GLU A 113 1.67 -10.32 23.34
CA GLU A 113 2.97 -10.92 23.63
C GLU A 113 2.92 -11.71 24.93
N LYS A 114 3.67 -12.83 24.97
CA LYS A 114 3.77 -13.68 26.16
C LYS A 114 4.28 -12.85 27.35
N ASP A 115 3.58 -12.96 28.47
CA ASP A 115 3.87 -12.23 29.72
C ASP A 115 3.76 -10.68 29.63
N SER A 116 3.24 -10.15 28.52
CA SER A 116 2.96 -8.73 28.34
C SER A 116 1.48 -8.43 28.56
N LYS A 117 1.21 -7.29 29.20
CA LYS A 117 -0.15 -6.70 29.18
C LYS A 117 -0.39 -5.85 27.94
N ASN A 118 0.64 -5.65 27.12
CA ASN A 118 0.53 -4.85 25.92
C ASN A 118 -0.07 -5.69 24.81
N VAL A 119 -0.99 -5.06 24.11
CA VAL A 119 -1.71 -5.63 23.00
C VAL A 119 -1.51 -4.69 21.82
N ASN A 120 -0.87 -5.18 20.77
CA ASN A 120 -0.55 -4.38 19.59
C ASN A 120 -1.53 -4.72 18.47
N ILE A 121 -2.03 -3.70 17.77
CA ILE A 121 -2.79 -3.90 16.53
C ILE A 121 -1.80 -3.77 15.38
N ALA A 122 -1.73 -4.79 14.53
CA ALA A 122 -0.75 -4.87 13.46
C ALA A 122 -1.38 -5.48 12.20
N ASN A 123 -1.00 -4.96 11.04
CA ASN A 123 -1.33 -5.54 9.74
C ASN A 123 -0.19 -6.48 9.29
N TYR A 124 -0.51 -7.75 9.01
CA TYR A 124 0.46 -8.74 8.50
C TYR A 124 0.20 -9.16 7.05
N SER A 125 -0.65 -8.43 6.31
CA SER A 125 -0.75 -8.58 4.85
C SER A 125 0.38 -7.87 4.14
N ASP A 126 0.44 -8.00 2.82
CA ASP A 126 1.37 -7.28 1.95
C ASP A 126 0.74 -6.02 1.32
N ALA A 127 -0.35 -5.48 1.88
CA ALA A 127 -1.04 -4.28 1.39
C ALA A 127 -1.26 -3.24 2.50
N VAL A 128 -1.44 -1.98 2.13
CA VAL A 128 -1.98 -0.96 3.05
C VAL A 128 -3.48 -1.16 3.14
N VAL A 129 -4.00 -1.32 4.36
CA VAL A 129 -5.41 -1.65 4.61
C VAL A 129 -6.09 -0.61 5.47
N ASP A 130 -7.41 -0.51 5.35
CA ASP A 130 -8.24 0.14 6.35
C ASP A 130 -8.29 -0.76 7.60
N VAL A 131 -7.79 -0.27 8.73
CA VAL A 131 -7.69 -1.00 10.00
C VAL A 131 -9.04 -1.54 10.50
N ASN A 132 -10.15 -0.87 10.19
CA ASN A 132 -11.48 -1.25 10.63
C ASN A 132 -12.03 -2.43 9.82
N THR A 133 -11.65 -2.53 8.54
CA THR A 133 -12.20 -3.54 7.63
C THR A 133 -11.21 -4.63 7.26
N GLY A 134 -9.91 -4.40 7.45
CA GLY A 134 -8.81 -5.24 6.98
C GLY A 134 -8.67 -5.29 5.47
N ARG A 135 -9.39 -4.44 4.72
CA ARG A 135 -9.39 -4.43 3.25
C ARG A 135 -8.38 -3.44 2.71
N PRO A 136 -7.73 -3.73 1.56
CA PRO A 136 -6.84 -2.80 0.90
C PRO A 136 -7.51 -1.44 0.61
N ILE A 137 -6.78 -0.35 0.81
CA ILE A 137 -7.26 1.02 0.52
C ILE A 137 -7.20 1.36 -0.98
N HIS A 138 -6.51 0.54 -1.77
CA HIS A 138 -6.40 0.66 -3.21
C HIS A 138 -6.52 -0.73 -3.85
N THR A 139 -6.70 -0.79 -5.16
CA THR A 139 -6.71 -2.06 -5.90
C THR A 139 -5.45 -2.86 -5.57
N ASP A 140 -5.64 -4.12 -5.23
CA ASP A 140 -4.57 -5.08 -4.98
C ASP A 140 -4.72 -6.24 -5.97
N SER A 141 -3.87 -6.26 -7.00
CA SER A 141 -4.03 -7.17 -8.13
C SER A 141 -2.68 -7.56 -8.73
N GLN A 142 -2.60 -8.76 -9.31
CA GLN A 142 -1.38 -9.20 -9.98
C GLN A 142 -0.91 -8.26 -11.10
N PRO A 143 -1.78 -7.72 -11.97
CA PRO A 143 -1.34 -6.74 -12.98
C PRO A 143 -0.66 -5.51 -12.37
N LEU A 144 -1.13 -5.03 -11.21
CA LEU A 144 -0.46 -3.93 -10.50
C LEU A 144 0.95 -4.35 -10.06
N VAL A 145 1.12 -5.56 -9.54
CA VAL A 145 2.43 -6.07 -9.13
C VAL A 145 3.37 -6.22 -10.34
N ASP A 146 2.85 -6.75 -11.45
CA ASP A 146 3.60 -6.98 -12.69
C ASP A 146 4.11 -5.67 -13.31
N ASP A 147 3.40 -4.55 -13.12
CA ASP A 147 3.84 -3.22 -13.56
C ASP A 147 4.73 -2.53 -12.51
N ALA A 148 4.33 -2.59 -11.23
CA ALA A 148 4.98 -1.83 -10.16
C ALA A 148 6.34 -2.41 -9.76
N PHE A 149 6.47 -3.73 -9.64
CA PHE A 149 7.71 -4.34 -9.16
C PHE A 149 8.89 -4.12 -10.13
N PRO A 150 8.72 -4.30 -11.47
CA PRO A 150 9.76 -3.93 -12.43
C PRO A 150 10.10 -2.45 -12.41
N PHE A 151 9.10 -1.57 -12.20
CA PHE A 151 9.35 -0.14 -12.07
C PHE A 151 10.36 0.15 -10.93
N PHE A 152 10.17 -0.44 -9.75
CA PHE A 152 11.07 -0.22 -8.62
C PHE A 152 12.41 -0.96 -8.72
N THR A 153 12.58 -1.84 -9.70
CA THR A 153 13.77 -2.67 -9.83
C THR A 153 14.46 -2.37 -11.17
N THR A 154 14.17 -3.19 -12.18
CA THR A 154 14.88 -3.26 -13.45
C THR A 154 14.68 -2.05 -14.36
N VAL A 155 13.60 -1.27 -14.21
CA VAL A 155 13.36 -0.09 -15.04
C VAL A 155 14.18 1.12 -14.57
N GLN A 156 14.26 1.35 -13.26
CA GLN A 156 14.93 2.52 -12.69
C GLN A 156 16.45 2.38 -12.62
N ALA A 157 16.95 1.17 -12.30
CA ALA A 157 18.39 0.89 -12.35
C ALA A 157 18.66 -0.49 -12.97
N PRO A 158 18.64 -0.61 -14.32
CA PRO A 158 18.76 -1.89 -15.03
C PRO A 158 20.11 -2.60 -14.84
N ASN A 159 21.11 -1.92 -14.29
CA ASN A 159 22.45 -2.48 -14.05
C ASN A 159 22.61 -3.07 -12.64
N GLU A 160 21.60 -2.93 -11.77
CA GLU A 160 21.60 -3.50 -10.42
C GLU A 160 20.97 -4.90 -10.41
N SER A 161 21.26 -5.66 -9.36
CA SER A 161 20.61 -6.94 -9.09
C SER A 161 19.57 -6.79 -7.97
N TYR A 162 18.43 -7.44 -8.14
CA TYR A 162 17.27 -7.28 -7.25
C TYR A 162 16.78 -8.63 -6.72
N ILE A 163 16.23 -8.60 -5.51
CA ILE A 163 15.51 -9.72 -4.92
C ILE A 163 14.22 -9.99 -5.72
N THR A 164 13.68 -11.19 -5.58
CA THR A 164 12.37 -11.57 -6.13
C THR A 164 11.23 -10.97 -5.30
N TRP A 165 10.02 -10.97 -5.87
CA TRP A 165 8.82 -10.56 -5.14
C TRP A 165 8.63 -11.41 -3.87
N GLU A 166 8.90 -12.71 -3.98
CA GLU A 166 8.80 -13.70 -2.92
C GLU A 166 9.73 -13.39 -1.73
N GLU A 167 10.91 -12.85 -2.00
CA GLU A 167 11.91 -12.50 -1.00
C GLU A 167 11.61 -11.17 -0.28
N ALA A 168 10.85 -10.26 -0.91
CA ALA A 168 10.52 -8.95 -0.32
C ALA A 168 9.62 -9.08 0.92
N THR A 169 9.84 -8.20 1.92
CA THR A 169 9.00 -8.13 3.13
C THR A 169 7.58 -7.70 2.78
N ASN A 170 6.62 -7.92 3.68
CA ASN A 170 5.25 -7.43 3.48
C ASN A 170 5.19 -5.91 3.34
N LEU A 171 5.99 -5.18 4.10
CA LEU A 171 6.03 -3.73 4.01
C LEU A 171 6.60 -3.29 2.66
N GLU A 172 7.72 -3.88 2.20
CA GLU A 172 8.29 -3.58 0.89
C GLU A 172 7.27 -3.83 -0.24
N ARG A 173 6.57 -4.97 -0.20
CA ARG A 173 5.51 -5.30 -1.17
C ARG A 173 4.35 -4.30 -1.15
N ALA A 174 3.88 -3.91 0.03
CA ALA A 174 2.84 -2.89 0.16
C ALA A 174 3.33 -1.56 -0.42
N MET A 175 4.57 -1.17 -0.11
CA MET A 175 5.15 0.07 -0.59
C MET A 175 5.35 0.08 -2.11
N VAL A 176 5.75 -1.03 -2.73
CA VAL A 176 5.80 -1.16 -4.19
C VAL A 176 4.45 -0.78 -4.80
N LYS A 177 3.35 -1.34 -4.28
CA LYS A 177 2.00 -1.11 -4.79
C LYS A 177 1.52 0.33 -4.53
N THR A 178 1.60 0.78 -3.28
CA THR A 178 1.08 2.10 -2.87
C THR A 178 1.88 3.25 -3.50
N LEU A 179 3.21 3.16 -3.52
CA LEU A 179 4.06 4.22 -4.07
C LEU A 179 4.00 4.30 -5.60
N PHE A 180 3.77 3.17 -6.28
CA PHE A 180 3.52 3.19 -7.72
C PHE A 180 2.26 3.98 -8.06
N ILE A 181 1.16 3.76 -7.32
CA ILE A 181 -0.08 4.52 -7.47
C ILE A 181 0.14 5.99 -7.10
N ALA A 182 0.84 6.26 -6.00
CA ALA A 182 1.14 7.63 -5.56
C ALA A 182 1.95 8.41 -6.60
N ARG A 183 2.91 7.76 -7.28
CA ARG A 183 3.68 8.35 -8.37
C ARG A 183 2.78 8.83 -9.51
N GLU A 184 1.89 7.98 -10.01
CA GLU A 184 0.93 8.35 -11.04
C GLU A 184 0.03 9.51 -10.57
N GLY A 185 -0.43 9.46 -9.32
CA GLY A 185 -1.19 10.54 -8.71
C GLY A 185 -0.45 11.88 -8.70
N LEU A 186 0.84 11.88 -8.34
CA LEU A 186 1.66 13.10 -8.36
C LEU A 186 1.83 13.65 -9.79
N LEU A 187 1.97 12.80 -10.80
CA LEU A 187 2.02 13.23 -12.20
C LEU A 187 0.69 13.84 -12.67
N ILE A 188 -0.44 13.23 -12.31
CA ILE A 188 -1.78 13.77 -12.60
C ILE A 188 -1.98 15.13 -11.91
N THR A 189 -1.48 15.29 -10.68
CA THR A 189 -1.54 16.55 -9.94
C THR A 189 -0.69 17.63 -10.62
N GLU A 190 0.51 17.27 -11.09
CA GLU A 190 1.37 18.17 -11.86
C GLU A 190 0.70 18.65 -13.15
N GLU A 191 0.07 17.74 -13.88
CA GLU A 191 -0.68 18.06 -15.10
C GLU A 191 -1.85 19.00 -14.80
N ALA A 192 -2.63 18.73 -13.75
CA ALA A 192 -3.72 19.58 -13.32
C ALA A 192 -3.24 21.00 -12.97
N MET A 193 -2.10 21.12 -12.29
CA MET A 193 -1.48 22.42 -11.99
C MET A 193 -1.05 23.17 -13.26
N ASN A 194 -0.40 22.47 -14.20
CA ASN A 194 0.08 23.08 -15.45
C ASN A 194 -1.08 23.56 -16.34
N ASN A 195 -2.18 22.81 -16.36
CA ASN A 195 -3.35 23.12 -17.18
C ASN A 195 -4.41 23.96 -16.43
N LYS A 196 -4.22 24.18 -15.12
CA LYS A 196 -5.20 24.79 -14.20
C LYS A 196 -6.58 24.09 -14.24
N ASP A 197 -6.59 22.78 -14.48
CA ASP A 197 -7.81 21.96 -14.49
C ASP A 197 -7.86 21.06 -13.25
N TYR A 198 -8.29 21.65 -12.14
CA TYR A 198 -8.50 20.96 -10.86
C TYR A 198 -9.88 20.29 -10.75
N SER A 199 -10.67 20.31 -11.82
CA SER A 199 -11.99 19.68 -11.88
C SER A 199 -11.97 18.29 -12.54
N ASN A 200 -10.84 17.96 -13.19
CA ASN A 200 -10.65 16.68 -13.86
C ASN A 200 -10.87 15.50 -12.90
N ALA A 201 -11.62 14.49 -13.33
CA ALA A 201 -11.95 13.32 -12.52
C ALA A 201 -10.71 12.55 -12.03
N SER A 202 -9.66 12.46 -12.85
CA SER A 202 -8.40 11.82 -12.47
C SER A 202 -7.75 12.56 -11.30
N PHE A 203 -7.68 13.90 -11.37
CA PHE A 203 -7.15 14.73 -10.28
C PHE A 203 -7.96 14.58 -8.99
N VAL A 204 -9.29 14.64 -9.08
CA VAL A 204 -10.18 14.47 -7.92
C VAL A 204 -9.99 13.09 -7.28
N ASN A 205 -9.87 12.04 -8.10
CA ASN A 205 -9.62 10.68 -7.59
C ASN A 205 -8.23 10.55 -6.97
N THR A 206 -7.21 11.19 -7.53
CA THR A 206 -5.87 11.28 -6.95
C THR A 206 -5.88 11.94 -5.57
N LEU A 207 -6.53 13.10 -5.42
CA LEU A 207 -6.63 13.75 -4.11
C LEU A 207 -7.37 12.87 -3.10
N ARG A 208 -8.42 12.14 -3.52
CA ARG A 208 -9.10 11.19 -2.64
C ARG A 208 -8.16 10.06 -2.19
N PHE A 209 -7.35 9.51 -3.10
CA PHE A 209 -6.36 8.49 -2.76
C PHE A 209 -5.34 9.02 -1.75
N PHE A 210 -4.82 10.24 -1.93
CA PHE A 210 -3.91 10.87 -0.99
C PHE A 210 -4.54 11.13 0.37
N GLN A 211 -5.79 11.59 0.38
CA GLN A 211 -6.56 11.81 1.60
C GLN A 211 -6.69 10.49 2.35
N GLN A 212 -7.23 9.46 1.71
CA GLN A 212 -7.41 8.13 2.30
C GLN A 212 -6.08 7.56 2.81
N SER A 213 -5.01 7.63 2.01
CA SER A 213 -3.68 7.14 2.42
C SER A 213 -3.09 7.88 3.63
N SER A 214 -3.53 9.11 3.89
CA SER A 214 -3.11 9.95 5.03
C SER A 214 -3.94 9.74 6.29
N GLU A 215 -5.08 9.05 6.20
CA GLU A 215 -5.96 8.76 7.35
C GLU A 215 -5.25 7.89 8.40
N PHE A 216 -5.68 8.00 9.66
CA PHE A 216 -5.13 7.16 10.73
C PHE A 216 -5.46 5.68 10.49
N GLU A 217 -6.60 5.43 9.88
CA GLU A 217 -7.15 4.12 9.57
C GLU A 217 -6.37 3.39 8.47
N SER A 218 -5.61 4.11 7.64
CA SER A 218 -4.75 3.53 6.60
C SER A 218 -3.47 2.95 7.19
N MET A 219 -3.49 1.66 7.46
CA MET A 219 -2.46 0.91 8.17
C MET A 219 -1.55 0.14 7.20
N ALA A 220 -0.28 0.56 7.11
CA ALA A 220 0.76 -0.21 6.43
C ALA A 220 1.07 -1.51 7.18
N PRO A 221 1.65 -2.52 6.51
CA PRO A 221 2.11 -3.73 7.18
C PRO A 221 3.11 -3.41 8.30
N VAL A 222 3.07 -4.19 9.37
CA VAL A 222 4.01 -4.04 10.47
C VAL A 222 5.44 -4.35 10.02
N ALA A 223 6.39 -3.58 10.53
CA ALA A 223 7.82 -3.82 10.30
C ALA A 223 8.23 -5.18 10.89
N GLN A 224 8.90 -6.02 10.08
CA GLN A 224 9.43 -7.33 10.50
C GLN A 224 10.96 -7.37 10.47
N THR A 225 11.60 -6.34 9.89
CA THR A 225 13.04 -6.13 9.87
C THR A 225 13.41 -4.74 10.41
N THR A 226 14.71 -4.50 10.67
CA THR A 226 15.18 -3.15 11.04
C THR A 226 15.04 -2.17 9.87
N ASP A 227 15.24 -2.62 8.64
CA ASP A 227 15.11 -1.79 7.45
C ASP A 227 13.65 -1.34 7.24
N ASP A 228 12.69 -2.20 7.56
CA ASP A 228 11.26 -1.87 7.52
C ASP A 228 10.90 -0.69 8.45
N ILE A 229 11.61 -0.50 9.57
CA ILE A 229 11.36 0.62 10.49
C ILE A 229 11.69 1.95 9.80
N THR A 230 12.81 1.99 9.09
CA THR A 230 13.22 3.16 8.30
C THR A 230 12.24 3.40 7.16
N LEU A 231 11.84 2.34 6.45
CA LEU A 231 10.86 2.43 5.36
C LEU A 231 9.51 2.96 5.85
N THR A 232 9.02 2.47 7.00
CA THR A 232 7.80 2.96 7.66
C THR A 232 7.91 4.45 7.97
N THR A 233 9.03 4.89 8.54
CA THR A 233 9.26 6.30 8.89
C THR A 233 9.22 7.22 7.66
N LEU A 234 9.83 6.79 6.56
CA LEU A 234 9.82 7.54 5.30
C LEU A 234 8.42 7.56 4.67
N TYR A 235 7.70 6.44 4.71
CA TYR A 235 6.32 6.36 4.24
C TYR A 235 5.37 7.24 5.05
N ASP A 236 5.48 7.24 6.38
CA ASP A 236 4.67 8.09 7.26
C ASP A 236 4.89 9.58 6.98
N LYS A 237 6.13 9.96 6.66
CA LYS A 237 6.42 11.32 6.21
C LYS A 237 5.75 11.63 4.87
N ALA A 238 5.86 10.73 3.90
CA ALA A 238 5.23 10.89 2.58
C ALA A 238 3.71 11.04 2.69
N ARG A 239 3.04 10.14 3.42
CA ARG A 239 1.57 10.19 3.59
C ARG A 239 1.11 11.42 4.39
N THR A 240 1.92 11.90 5.33
CA THR A 240 1.65 13.18 6.02
C THR A 240 1.68 14.35 5.04
N SER A 241 2.66 14.38 4.14
CA SER A 241 2.76 15.42 3.10
C SER A 241 1.63 15.30 2.07
N TRP A 242 1.17 14.08 1.77
CA TRP A 242 -0.03 13.86 0.95
C TRP A 242 -1.28 14.41 1.62
N GLY A 243 -1.50 14.14 2.90
CA GLY A 243 -2.64 14.71 3.65
C GLY A 243 -2.68 16.23 3.58
N LYS A 244 -1.54 16.90 3.86
CA LYS A 244 -1.41 18.36 3.75
C LYS A 244 -1.72 18.90 2.35
N LEU A 245 -1.32 18.19 1.30
CA LEU A 245 -1.66 18.56 -0.07
C LEU A 245 -3.18 18.54 -0.30
N THR A 246 -3.90 17.59 0.29
CA THR A 246 -5.36 17.47 0.13
C THR A 246 -6.17 18.52 0.89
N GLU A 247 -5.58 19.17 1.90
CA GLU A 247 -6.25 20.20 2.70
C GLU A 247 -6.31 21.57 2.00
N ILE A 248 -5.58 21.76 0.91
CA ILE A 248 -5.47 23.04 0.21
C ILE A 248 -6.37 23.02 -1.02
N ASP A 249 -7.28 23.99 -1.11
CA ASP A 249 -8.04 24.24 -2.35
C ASP A 249 -7.14 24.99 -3.36
N PRO A 250 -6.71 24.36 -4.46
CA PRO A 250 -5.85 25.01 -5.45
C PRO A 250 -6.52 26.19 -6.16
N ALA A 251 -7.86 26.30 -6.13
CA ALA A 251 -8.57 27.45 -6.67
C ALA A 251 -8.53 28.68 -5.74
N GLN A 252 -8.25 28.48 -4.45
CA GLN A 252 -8.13 29.56 -3.46
C GLN A 252 -6.68 29.97 -3.23
N ASP A 253 -5.74 29.03 -3.23
CA ASP A 253 -4.32 29.30 -3.00
C ASP A 253 -3.40 28.39 -3.85
N GLU A 254 -3.22 28.77 -5.11
CA GLU A 254 -2.37 28.06 -6.08
C GLU A 254 -0.90 27.98 -5.62
N THR A 255 -0.41 28.98 -4.88
CA THR A 255 0.99 29.01 -4.42
C THR A 255 1.20 28.02 -3.28
N ALA A 256 0.34 28.03 -2.27
CA ALA A 256 0.41 27.05 -1.18
C ALA A 256 0.23 25.62 -1.69
N PHE A 257 -0.69 25.41 -2.64
CA PHE A 257 -0.89 24.09 -3.25
C PHE A 257 0.38 23.61 -3.98
N ALA A 258 1.02 24.48 -4.76
CA ALA A 258 2.27 24.15 -5.47
C ALA A 258 3.44 23.83 -4.52
N GLU A 259 3.54 24.50 -3.37
CA GLU A 259 4.54 24.21 -2.35
C GLU A 259 4.28 22.87 -1.66
N ALA A 260 3.02 22.60 -1.28
CA ALA A 260 2.62 21.32 -0.70
C ALA A 260 2.86 20.16 -1.68
N TYR A 261 2.57 20.36 -2.97
CA TYR A 261 2.84 19.38 -4.02
C TYR A 261 4.34 19.05 -4.12
N LYS A 262 5.22 20.07 -4.08
CA LYS A 262 6.68 19.85 -4.08
C LYS A 262 7.14 19.03 -2.88
N ALA A 263 6.60 19.31 -1.69
CA ALA A 263 6.91 18.55 -0.48
C ALA A 263 6.42 17.10 -0.60
N ALA A 264 5.16 16.89 -1.00
CA ALA A 264 4.57 15.58 -1.26
C ALA A 264 5.39 14.75 -2.25
N ARG A 265 5.80 15.36 -3.37
CA ARG A 265 6.64 14.70 -4.38
C ARG A 265 8.04 14.38 -3.87
N THR A 266 8.64 15.30 -3.13
CA THR A 266 9.98 15.08 -2.56
C THR A 266 9.98 13.92 -1.56
N ASP A 267 9.01 13.88 -0.66
CA ASP A 267 8.91 12.82 0.35
C ASP A 267 8.55 11.47 -0.28
N ALA A 268 7.67 11.44 -1.29
CA ALA A 268 7.41 10.24 -2.08
C ALA A 268 8.68 9.73 -2.78
N ASN A 269 9.45 10.61 -3.43
CA ASN A 269 10.70 10.21 -4.08
C ASN A 269 11.73 9.66 -3.09
N ASN A 270 11.81 10.22 -1.88
CA ASN A 270 12.73 9.73 -0.85
C ASN A 270 12.40 8.28 -0.44
N VAL A 271 11.13 7.98 -0.18
CA VAL A 271 10.71 6.61 0.18
C VAL A 271 10.86 5.65 -1.01
N MET A 272 10.55 6.09 -2.23
CA MET A 272 10.73 5.30 -3.46
C MET A 272 12.20 4.95 -3.71
N GLY A 273 13.10 5.92 -3.52
CA GLY A 273 14.55 5.71 -3.67
C GLY A 273 15.08 4.72 -2.64
N PHE A 274 14.65 4.83 -1.37
CA PHE A 274 15.04 3.89 -0.34
C PHE A 274 14.49 2.48 -0.61
N LEU A 275 13.23 2.35 -1.05
CA LEU A 275 12.64 1.07 -1.43
C LEU A 275 13.43 0.38 -2.56
N ASN A 276 13.86 1.12 -3.58
CA ASN A 276 14.72 0.57 -4.63
C ASN A 276 16.05 0.02 -4.08
N VAL A 277 16.60 0.62 -3.04
CA VAL A 277 17.81 0.12 -2.36
C VAL A 277 17.49 -1.15 -1.56
N LEU A 278 16.40 -1.17 -0.81
CA LEU A 278 16.02 -2.35 -0.02
C LEU A 278 15.75 -3.58 -0.89
N LEU A 279 15.15 -3.39 -2.06
CA LEU A 279 14.88 -4.46 -3.01
C LEU A 279 16.13 -4.98 -3.74
N SER A 280 17.31 -4.39 -3.55
CA SER A 280 18.54 -4.84 -4.21
C SER A 280 19.25 -5.96 -3.46
N THR A 281 19.90 -6.87 -4.19
CA THR A 281 20.63 -8.00 -3.59
C THR A 281 21.90 -7.56 -2.84
N ASN A 282 22.39 -6.34 -3.12
CA ASN A 282 23.56 -5.71 -2.50
C ASN A 282 23.16 -4.50 -1.63
N LYS A 283 21.99 -4.56 -0.97
CA LYS A 283 21.43 -3.44 -0.21
C LYS A 283 22.41 -2.81 0.78
N GLU A 284 23.24 -3.58 1.48
CA GLU A 284 24.17 -3.05 2.48
C GLU A 284 25.24 -2.16 1.85
N GLU A 285 25.75 -2.54 0.68
CA GLU A 285 26.72 -1.75 -0.09
C GLU A 285 26.07 -0.45 -0.57
N ARG A 286 24.87 -0.55 -1.17
CA ARG A 286 24.15 0.61 -1.69
C ARG A 286 23.70 1.59 -0.60
N ILE A 287 23.30 1.09 0.57
CA ILE A 287 23.01 1.95 1.73
C ILE A 287 24.26 2.75 2.12
N LYS A 288 25.43 2.09 2.19
CA LYS A 288 26.70 2.74 2.53
C LYS A 288 27.10 3.80 1.50
N GLU A 289 26.95 3.51 0.21
CA GLU A 289 27.29 4.44 -0.87
C GLU A 289 26.40 5.70 -0.88
N ILE A 290 25.10 5.52 -0.67
CA ILE A 290 24.12 6.61 -0.79
C ILE A 290 24.02 7.43 0.49
N TYR A 291 24.03 6.78 1.65
CA TYR A 291 23.72 7.43 2.93
C TYR A 291 24.93 7.66 3.82
N GLY A 292 26.07 7.02 3.52
CA GLY A 292 27.25 7.05 4.37
C GLY A 292 27.05 6.31 5.71
N GLU A 293 28.15 5.87 6.31
CA GLU A 293 28.20 5.47 7.73
C GLU A 293 28.65 6.65 8.60
#